data_AF-A0A7X0FCQ3-F1
#
_entry.id   AF-A0A7X0FCQ3-F1
#
_cell.length_a   1.000
_cell.length_b   1.000
_cell.length_c   1.000
_cell.angle_alpha   90.00
_cell.angle_beta   90.00
_cell.angle_gamma   90.00
#
_symmetry.space_group_name_H-M   'P 1'
#
loop_
_entity.id
_entity.type
_entity.pdbx_description
1 polymer ?
#
loop_
_entity_poly.entity_id
_entity_poly.type
_entity_poly.pdbx_seq_one_letter_code
_entity_poly.pdbx_strand_id
1 'polypeptide(L)' 'MDHSNHVRLTEAELTADILTDATIYGPDDEDIGSVSHVQVPATLPKS' A
#
# COMPACT_ATOMS: atom_id res chain seq x y z
N MET A 1 -4.81 -2.47 -15.05
CA MET A 1 -3.67 -1.57 -14.78
C MET A 1 -2.54 -1.89 -15.74
N ASP A 2 -1.94 -0.87 -16.37
CA ASP A 2 -0.68 -1.06 -17.08
C ASP A 2 0.47 -1.07 -16.06
N HIS A 3 0.89 -2.27 -15.65
CA HIS A 3 1.96 -2.48 -14.69
C HIS A 3 3.32 -1.91 -15.12
N SER A 4 3.52 -1.63 -16.42
CA SER A 4 4.76 -1.00 -16.92
C SER A 4 4.80 0.50 -16.61
N ASN A 5 3.63 1.12 -16.43
CA ASN A 5 3.47 2.56 -16.19
C ASN A 5 2.85 2.87 -14.82
N HIS A 6 2.75 1.87 -13.94
CA HIS A 6 2.16 2.04 -12.62
C HIS A 6 3.03 3.00 -11.78
N VAL A 7 2.49 4.18 -11.48
CA VAL A 7 3.14 5.17 -10.63
C VAL A 7 3.27 4.63 -9.21
N ARG A 8 4.48 4.71 -8.66
CA ARG A 8 4.71 4.42 -7.25
C ARG A 8 4.22 5.58 -6.39
N LEU A 9 3.55 5.23 -5.30
CA LEU A 9 3.22 6.19 -4.25
C LEU A 9 4.49 6.80 -3.65
N THR A 10 4.42 8.07 -3.32
CA THR A 10 5.43 8.80 -2.56
C THR A 10 5.35 8.43 -1.08
N GLU A 11 6.40 8.74 -0.30
CA GLU A 11 6.38 8.49 1.16
C GLU A 11 5.21 9.17 1.88
N ALA A 12 4.78 10.33 1.41
CA ALA A 12 3.63 11.05 1.97
C ALA A 12 2.29 10.36 1.68
N GLU A 13 2.23 9.50 0.66
CA GLU A 13 1.04 8.77 0.26
C GLU A 13 0.98 7.35 0.87
N LEU A 14 2.09 6.87 1.45
CA LEU A 14 2.16 5.57 2.12
C LEU A 14 1.59 5.63 3.56
N THR A 15 0.36 6.11 3.69
CA THR A 15 -0.35 6.21 4.98
C THR A 15 -1.45 5.17 5.09
N ALA A 16 -1.80 4.79 6.33
CA ALA A 16 -2.88 3.85 6.56
C ALA A 16 -4.22 4.36 5.98
N ASP A 17 -4.46 5.68 6.04
CA ASP A 17 -5.69 6.29 5.53
C ASP A 17 -5.85 6.16 4.01
N ILE A 18 -4.74 6.14 3.27
CA ILE A 18 -4.74 6.01 1.80
C ILE A 18 -4.75 4.53 1.39
N LEU A 19 -4.04 3.69 2.14
CA LEU A 19 -3.79 2.32 1.76
C LEU A 19 -4.86 1.33 2.26
N THR A 20 -5.57 1.63 3.35
CA THR A 20 -6.62 0.74 3.87
C THR A 20 -7.75 0.61 2.84
N ASP A 21 -8.26 -0.61 2.68
CA ASP A 21 -9.27 -1.00 1.68
C ASP A 21 -8.83 -0.86 0.21
N ALA A 22 -7.59 -0.43 -0.07
CA ALA A 22 -7.06 -0.38 -1.43
C ALA A 22 -7.01 -1.79 -2.03
N THR A 23 -7.51 -1.94 -3.27
CA THR A 23 -7.49 -3.19 -4.01
C THR A 23 -6.07 -3.54 -4.44
N ILE A 24 -5.71 -4.82 -4.28
CA ILE A 24 -4.42 -5.38 -4.66
C ILE A 24 -4.62 -6.12 -5.97
N TYR A 25 -3.84 -5.76 -6.98
CA TYR A 25 -3.85 -6.41 -8.29
C TYR A 25 -2.60 -7.27 -8.48
N GLY A 26 -2.80 -8.46 -9.04
CA GLY A 26 -1.72 -9.36 -9.44
C GLY A 26 -1.09 -8.97 -10.78
N PRO A 27 -0.07 -9.71 -11.23
CA PRO A 27 0.67 -9.40 -12.46
C PRO A 27 -0.19 -9.45 -13.73
N ASP A 28 -1.30 -10.18 -13.72
CA ASP A 28 -2.24 -10.34 -14.84
C ASP A 28 -3.48 -9.44 -14.67
N ASP A 29 -3.40 -8.39 -13.84
CA ASP A 29 -4.49 -7.44 -13.55
C ASP A 29 -5.70 -8.04 -12.83
N GLU A 30 -5.50 -9.16 -12.15
CA GLU A 30 -6.51 -9.84 -11.36
C GLU A 30 -6.63 -9.26 -9.95
N ASP A 31 -7.87 -9.06 -9.46
CA ASP A 31 -8.13 -8.68 -8.06
C ASP A 31 -7.81 -9.88 -7.15
N ILE A 32 -6.79 -9.73 -6.33
CA ILE A 32 -6.35 -10.75 -5.36
C ILE A 32 -6.72 -10.40 -3.91
N GLY A 33 -7.41 -9.26 -3.69
CA GLY A 33 -7.90 -8.84 -2.39
C GLY A 33 -7.70 -7.34 -2.11
N SER A 34 -7.79 -6.97 -0.83
CA SER A 34 -7.60 -5.59 -0.38
C SER A 34 -6.75 -5.50 0.88
N VAL A 35 -6.18 -4.33 1.13
CA VAL A 35 -5.38 -4.07 2.33
C VAL A 35 -6.30 -3.95 3.55
N SER A 36 -6.22 -4.90 4.48
CA SER A 36 -7.03 -4.85 5.70
C SER A 36 -6.48 -3.95 6.79
N HIS A 37 -5.15 -3.80 6.89
CA HIS A 37 -4.50 -2.97 7.91
C HIS A 37 -3.04 -2.66 7.53
N VAL A 38 -2.58 -1.45 7.84
CA VAL A 38 -1.17 -1.03 7.66
C VAL A 38 -0.50 -0.88 9.02
N GLN A 39 0.51 -1.71 9.28
CA GLN A 39 1.33 -1.60 10.48
C GLN A 39 2.49 -0.62 10.23
N VAL A 40 2.40 0.58 10.79
CA VAL A 40 3.56 1.47 10.86
C VAL A 40 4.51 0.97 11.95
N PRO A 41 5.80 0.73 11.67
CA PRO A 41 6.74 0.34 12.71
C PRO A 41 6.88 1.50 13.69
N ALA A 42 6.50 1.27 14.95
CA ALA A 42 6.74 2.23 16.02
C ALA A 42 8.26 2.35 16.23
N THR A 43 8.87 3.41 15.70
CA THR A 43 10.18 3.88 16.16
C THR A 43 9.99 4.42 17.58
N LEU A 44 10.00 3.52 18.56
CA LEU A 44 10.13 3.88 19.97
C LEU A 44 11.49 4.58 20.16
N PRO A 45 11.54 5.84 20.62
CA PRO A 45 12.77 6.37 21.19
C PRO A 45 13.05 5.55 22.45
N LYS A 46 14.14 4.76 22.45
CA LYS A 46 14.67 4.19 23.69
C LYS A 46 15.04 5.37 24.59
N SER A 47 14.33 5.51 25.71
CA SER A 47 14.71 6.39 26.82
C SER A 47 15.96 5.86 27.51
#